data_AF-A0A9D6IRX6-F1
#
_entry.id   AF-A0A9D6IRX6-F1
#
_cell.length_a   1.000
_cell.length_b   1.000
_cell.length_c   1.000
_cell.angle_alpha   90.00
_cell.angle_beta   90.00
_cell.angle_gamma   90.00
#
_symmetry.space_group_name_H-M   'P 1'
#
loop_
_entity.id
_entity.type
_entity.pdbx_description
1 polymer ?
#
loop_
_entity_poly.entity_id
_entity_poly.type
_entity_poly.pdbx_seq_one_letter_code
_entity_poly.pdbx_strand_id
1 'polypeptide(L)' 'MSRILVVARARGLAGAEAVYEMLTWSEGAFEFRGGDVHERDEVRATTASLLLEGAQRMDER' A
#
# COMPACT_ATOMS: atom_id res chain seq x y z
N MET A 1 8.30 -19.25 8.47
CA MET A 1 8.21 -17.77 8.49
C MET A 1 6.79 -17.38 8.19
N SER A 2 6.09 -16.74 9.13
CA SER A 2 4.74 -16.20 8.88
C SER A 2 4.88 -14.84 8.20
N ARG A 3 4.23 -14.66 7.05
CA ARG A 3 4.22 -13.40 6.30
C ARG A 3 2.92 -12.66 6.60
N ILE A 4 3.01 -11.37 6.91
CA ILE A 4 1.83 -10.51 7.08
C ILE A 4 1.26 -10.24 5.68
N LEU A 5 -0.03 -10.47 5.53
CA LEU A 5 -0.74 -10.13 4.30
C LEU A 5 -0.92 -8.61 4.21
N VAL A 6 -0.44 -8.02 3.12
CA VAL A 6 -0.63 -6.59 2.85
C VAL A 6 -1.53 -6.43 1.62
N VAL A 7 -2.65 -5.77 1.82
CA VAL A 7 -3.63 -5.40 0.80
C VAL A 7 -3.82 -3.90 0.86
N ALA A 8 -3.82 -3.25 -0.30
CA ALA A 8 -4.02 -1.81 -0.40
C ALA A 8 -5.04 -1.52 -1.48
N ARG A 9 -5.99 -0.62 -1.19
CA ARG A 9 -7.01 -0.15 -2.14
C ARG A 9 -7.25 1.34 -1.94
N ALA A 10 -7.24 2.11 -3.02
CA ALA A 10 -7.46 3.56 -3.01
C ALA A 10 -7.98 4.03 -4.36
N ARG A 11 -9.07 4.81 -4.41
CA ARG A 11 -9.64 5.39 -5.65
C ARG A 11 -9.78 4.41 -6.84
N GLY A 12 -10.16 3.15 -6.57
CA GLY A 12 -10.29 2.11 -7.61
C GLY A 12 -8.98 1.42 -8.01
N LEU A 13 -7.84 1.84 -7.44
CA LEU A 13 -6.55 1.16 -7.54
C LEU A 13 -6.43 0.05 -6.48
N ALA A 14 -5.55 -0.92 -6.75
CA ALA A 14 -5.25 -2.03 -5.86
C ALA A 14 -3.73 -2.30 -5.78
N GLY A 15 -3.29 -3.07 -4.78
CA GLY A 15 -1.90 -3.47 -4.61
C GLY A 15 -0.93 -2.29 -4.49
N ALA A 16 0.25 -2.41 -5.11
CA ALA A 16 1.28 -1.36 -5.04
C ALA A 16 0.81 -0.01 -5.59
N GLU A 17 -0.01 0.00 -6.64
CA GLU A 17 -0.54 1.24 -7.23
C GLU A 17 -1.44 2.02 -6.26
N ALA A 18 -2.23 1.33 -5.45
CA ALA A 18 -2.97 1.97 -4.37
C ALA A 18 -2.05 2.57 -3.31
N VAL A 19 -0.92 1.92 -3.01
CA VAL A 19 0.08 2.46 -2.08
C VAL A 19 0.69 3.75 -2.63
N TYR A 20 1.09 3.77 -3.91
CA TYR A 20 1.66 4.97 -4.52
C TYR A 20 0.67 6.14 -4.55
N GLU A 21 -0.61 5.89 -4.81
CA GLU A 21 -1.65 6.90 -4.70
C GLU A 21 -1.78 7.43 -3.26
N MET A 22 -1.82 6.55 -2.26
CA MET A 22 -1.91 6.96 -0.85
C MET A 22 -0.70 7.75 -0.36
N LEU A 23 0.50 7.53 -0.92
CA LEU A 23 1.70 8.31 -0.59
C LEU A 23 1.57 9.79 -0.98
N THR A 24 0.66 10.14 -1.87
CA THR A 24 0.40 11.55 -2.25
C THR A 24 -0.49 12.29 -1.25
N TRP A 25 -1.14 11.58 -0.32
CA TRP A 25 -2.08 12.19 0.61
C TRP A 25 -1.33 12.98 1.68
N SER A 26 -1.69 14.26 1.83
CA SER A 26 -1.13 15.13 2.87
C SER A 26 -1.73 14.89 4.25
N GLU A 27 -2.85 14.17 4.31
CA GLU A 27 -3.61 13.89 5.52
C GLU A 27 -4.31 12.53 5.43
N GLY A 28 -4.59 11.93 6.58
CA GLY A 28 -5.27 10.64 6.66
C GLY A 28 -5.56 10.23 8.09
N ALA A 29 -6.49 9.28 8.26
CA ALA A 29 -6.82 8.67 9.54
C ALA A 29 -6.57 7.16 9.48
N PHE A 30 -6.25 6.58 10.63
CA PHE A 30 -6.03 5.14 10.77
C PHE A 30 -7.07 4.54 11.72
N GLU A 31 -7.63 3.40 11.34
CA GLU A 31 -8.50 2.59 12.15
C GLU A 31 -8.07 1.12 12.06
N PHE A 32 -7.98 0.44 13.20
CA PHE A 32 -7.73 -1.00 13.24
C PHE A 32 -9.05 -1.76 13.44
N ARG A 33 -9.36 -2.68 12.53
CA ARG A 33 -10.48 -3.60 12.65
C ARG A 33 -9.97 -5.04 12.66
N GLY A 34 -10.18 -5.74 13.77
CA GLY A 34 -9.88 -7.16 13.88
C GLY A 34 -10.91 -8.00 13.10
N GLY A 35 -10.45 -9.03 12.40
CA GLY A 35 -11.30 -9.96 11.66
C GLY A 35 -10.47 -10.95 10.83
N ASP A 36 -11.15 -11.94 10.25
CA ASP A 36 -10.51 -12.88 9.33
C ASP A 36 -10.17 -12.20 8.01
N VAL A 37 -8.95 -12.45 7.51
CA VAL A 37 -8.47 -11.88 6.25
C VAL A 37 -8.36 -12.98 5.20
N HIS A 38 -9.24 -12.92 4.20
CA HIS A 38 -9.32 -13.89 3.09
C HIS A 38 -8.80 -13.34 1.76
N GLU A 39 -8.00 -12.27 1.81
CA GLU A 39 -7.51 -11.57 0.63
C GLU A 39 -6.21 -12.19 0.10
N ARG A 40 -5.86 -11.88 -1.15
CA ARG A 40 -4.62 -12.31 -1.78
C ARG A 40 -3.49 -11.32 -1.49
N ASP A 41 -2.27 -11.84 -1.41
CA ASP A 41 -1.10 -10.98 -1.26
C ASP A 41 -0.79 -10.34 -2.61
N GLU A 42 -1.28 -9.11 -2.79
CA GLU A 42 -1.20 -8.36 -4.04
C GLU A 42 0.03 -7.45 -4.11
N VAL A 43 0.50 -6.93 -2.97
CA VAL A 43 1.60 -5.97 -2.94
C VAL A 43 2.94 -6.62 -3.24
N ARG A 44 3.20 -7.84 -2.70
CA ARG A 44 4.38 -8.69 -3.00
C ARG A 44 5.76 -8.00 -2.98
N ALA A 45 5.85 -6.83 -2.36
CA ALA A 45 7.03 -5.99 -2.29
C ALA A 45 7.36 -5.68 -0.82
N THR A 46 8.60 -5.30 -0.56
CA THR A 46 8.99 -4.82 0.76
C THR A 46 8.53 -3.37 0.93
N THR A 47 8.28 -2.93 2.17
CA THR A 47 7.98 -1.53 2.46
C THR A 47 9.07 -0.61 1.92
N ALA A 48 10.35 -0.98 2.07
CA ALA A 48 11.46 -0.19 1.56
C ALA A 48 11.41 -0.02 0.03
N SER A 49 11.15 -1.10 -0.72
CA SER A 49 11.02 -1.01 -2.18
C SER A 49 9.83 -0.16 -2.62
N LEU A 50 8.71 -0.21 -1.88
CA LEU A 50 7.55 0.64 -2.18
C LEU A 50 7.84 2.13 -1.93
N LEU A 51 8.56 2.45 -0.85
CA LEU A 51 8.89 3.84 -0.53
C LEU A 51 9.87 4.44 -1.55
N LEU A 52 10.88 3.68 -1.99
CA LEU A 52 11.85 4.16 -2.98
C LEU A 52 11.19 4.41 -4.34
N GLU A 53 10.40 3.45 -4.84
CA GLU A 53 9.66 3.62 -6.09
C GLU A 53 8.62 4.76 -5.99
N GLY A 54 7.92 4.86 -4.85
CA GLY A 54 6.96 5.94 -4.62
C GLY A 54 7.60 7.32 -4.65
N ALA A 55 8.76 7.47 -4.01
CA ALA A 55 9.52 8.72 -4.04
C ALA A 55 9.97 9.09 -5.46
N GLN A 56 10.47 8.12 -6.24
CA GLN A 56 10.86 8.33 -7.64
C GLN A 56 9.67 8.83 -8.48
N ARG A 57 8.50 8.18 -8.37
CA ARG A 57 7.29 8.58 -9.11
C ARG A 57 6.76 9.96 -8.73
N MET A 58 6.97 10.38 -7.48
CA MET A 58 6.58 11.71 -7.02
C MET A 58 7.50 12.80 -7.58
N ASP A 59 8.78 12.51 -7.77
CA ASP A 59 9.75 13.42 -8.37
C ASP A 59 9.55 13.58 -9.90
N GLU A 60 9.10 12.52 -10.57
CA GLU A 60 8.85 12.51 -12.02
C GLU A 60 7.55 13.22 -12.47
N ARG A 61 6.70 13.66 -11.53
CA ARG A 61 5.42 14.33 -11.81
C ARG A 61 5.53 15.85 -11.77
#